data_AF-A0A816WE84-F1
#
_entry.id   AF-A0A816WE84-F1
#
_cell.length_a   1.000
_cell.length_b   1.000
_cell.length_c   1.000
_cell.angle_alpha   90.00
_cell.angle_beta   90.00
_cell.angle_gamma   90.00
#
_symmetry.space_group_name_H-M   'P 1'
#
loop_
_entity.id
_entity.type
_entity.pdbx_description
1 polymer ?
#
loop_
_entity_poly.entity_id
_entity_poly.type
_entity_poly.pdbx_seq_one_letter_code
_entity_poly.pdbx_strand_id
1 'polypeptide(L)'
;SCCLQDVLSSAESLIRYFERIRDDINFKSFYTKVIKESKSLRDKPILARHRRPPKRYQSSSDSAEFSSYEEFYRQQYMESLGIVVNMLQN
;
A
#
# COMPACT_ATOMS: atom_id res chain seq x y z
N SER A 1 31.70 14.44 -7.45
CA SER A 1 31.70 13.03 -7.03
C SER A 1 30.79 12.86 -5.85
N CYS A 2 29.78 12.00 -5.93
CA CYS A 2 29.04 11.56 -4.75
C CYS A 2 29.97 10.62 -3.97
N CYS A 3 30.27 10.92 -2.70
CA CYS A 3 31.08 10.01 -1.90
C CYS A 3 30.18 8.92 -1.31
N LEU A 4 30.72 7.71 -1.16
CA LEU A 4 29.99 6.55 -0.65
C LEU A 4 29.37 6.83 0.74
N GLN A 5 30.00 7.71 1.51
CA GLN A 5 29.54 8.14 2.83
C GLN A 5 28.28 9.02 2.78
N ASP A 6 28.13 9.87 1.74
CA ASP A 6 26.91 10.66 1.55
C ASP A 6 25.71 9.77 1.24
N VAL A 7 25.94 8.69 0.47
CA VAL A 7 24.89 7.70 0.14
C VAL A 7 24.43 6.97 1.39
N LEU A 8 25.37 6.49 2.22
CA LEU A 8 25.04 5.80 3.48
C LEU A 8 24.29 6.72 4.46
N SER A 9 24.75 7.96 4.62
CA SER A 9 24.08 8.94 5.49
C SER A 9 22.67 9.28 5.01
N SER A 10 22.49 9.36 3.69
CA SER A 10 21.17 9.58 3.08
C SER A 10 20.24 8.39 3.30
N ALA A 11 20.75 7.16 3.15
CA ALA A 11 19.99 5.93 3.40
C ALA A 11 19.53 5.83 4.86
N GLU A 12 20.41 6.11 5.83
CA GLU A 12 20.05 6.14 7.25
C GLU A 12 18.97 7.19 7.55
N SER A 13 19.08 8.37 6.95
CA SER A 13 18.10 9.44 7.13
C SER A 13 16.72 9.06 6.58
N LEU A 14 16.69 8.37 5.44
CA LEU A 14 15.47 7.84 4.84
C LEU A 14 14.85 6.74 5.70
N ILE A 15 15.65 5.80 6.22
CA ILE A 15 15.18 4.75 7.14
C ILE A 15 14.48 5.37 8.34
N ARG A 16 15.14 6.31 9.04
CA ARG A 16 14.56 7.00 10.20
C ARG A 16 13.29 7.76 9.86
N TYR A 17 13.24 8.36 8.66
CA TYR A 17 12.05 9.04 8.19
C TYR A 17 10.87 8.06 8.01
N PHE A 18 11.10 6.92 7.36
CA PHE A 18 10.06 5.91 7.13
C PHE A 18 9.57 5.25 8.43
N GLU A 19 10.48 5.00 9.38
CA GLU A 19 10.11 4.54 10.72
C GLU A 19 9.26 5.57 11.46
N ARG A 20 9.59 6.87 11.36
CA ARG A 20 8.84 7.94 12.02
C ARG A 20 7.43 8.09 11.47
N ILE A 21 7.22 7.90 10.16
CA ILE A 21 5.88 7.99 9.56
C ILE A 21 5.09 6.69 9.67
N ARG A 22 5.66 5.64 10.25
CA ARG A 22 4.99 4.35 10.51
C ARG A 22 4.10 4.44 11.75
N ASP A 23 3.18 5.40 11.75
CA ASP A 23 2.26 5.67 12.84
C ASP A 23 0.81 5.84 12.34
N ASP A 24 -0.11 5.87 13.30
CA ASP A 24 -1.54 6.00 13.04
C ASP A 24 -1.94 7.38 12.50
N ILE A 25 -1.16 8.42 12.81
CA ILE A 25 -1.45 9.80 12.42
C ILE A 25 -1.20 9.96 10.91
N ASN A 26 -0.04 9.52 10.44
CA ASN A 26 0.31 9.53 9.03
C ASN A 26 -0.54 8.54 8.23
N PHE A 27 -0.90 7.39 8.81
CA PHE A 27 -1.86 6.47 8.22
C PHE A 27 -3.22 7.15 7.95
N LYS A 28 -3.78 7.89 8.92
CA LYS A 28 -5.06 8.61 8.70
C LYS A 28 -4.98 9.60 7.55
N SER A 29 -3.86 10.33 7.43
CA SER A 29 -3.62 11.25 6.32
C SER A 29 -3.56 10.52 4.98
N PHE A 30 -2.82 9.41 4.92
CA PHE A 30 -2.76 8.52 3.76
C PHE A 30 -4.16 8.00 3.37
N TYR A 31 -4.87 7.40 4.31
CA TYR A 31 -6.19 6.81 4.06
C TYR A 31 -7.22 7.85 3.60
N THR A 32 -7.18 9.06 4.18
CA THR A 32 -8.02 10.17 3.73
C THR A 32 -7.77 10.53 2.27
N LYS A 33 -6.51 10.53 1.81
CA LYS A 33 -6.16 10.77 0.40
C LYS A 33 -6.67 9.64 -0.50
N VAL A 34 -6.47 8.38 -0.10
CA VAL A 34 -6.98 7.20 -0.84
C VAL A 34 -8.50 7.26 -1.03
N ILE A 35 -9.25 7.61 0.03
CA ILE A 35 -10.71 7.75 -0.07
C ILE A 35 -11.10 8.95 -0.94
N LYS A 36 -10.34 10.05 -0.90
CA LYS A 36 -10.59 11.21 -1.77
C LYS A 36 -10.37 10.86 -3.25
N GLU A 37 -9.29 10.17 -3.58
CA GLU A 37 -8.95 9.77 -4.95
C GLU A 37 -9.89 8.69 -5.48
N SER A 38 -10.30 7.72 -4.64
CA SER A 38 -11.27 6.71 -5.07
C SER A 38 -12.64 7.31 -5.40
N LYS A 39 -13.02 8.45 -4.81
CA LYS A 39 -14.23 9.19 -5.20
C LYS A 39 -14.13 9.78 -6.62
N SER A 40 -12.93 10.17 -7.07
CA SER A 40 -12.73 10.64 -8.45
C SER A 40 -12.76 9.51 -9.49
N LEU A 41 -12.56 8.25 -9.07
CA LEU A 41 -12.62 7.07 -9.96
C LEU A 41 -14.05 6.55 -10.20
N ARG A 42 -15.08 7.33 -9.84
CA ARG A 42 -16.50 6.94 -10.02
C ARG A 42 -17.03 7.11 -11.46
N ASP A 43 -16.15 7.35 -12.43
CA ASP A 43 -16.54 7.28 -13.83
C ASP A 43 -17.16 5.92 -14.12
N LYS A 44 -18.35 5.94 -14.73
CA LYS A 44 -19.15 4.75 -14.95
C LYS A 44 -18.33 3.80 -15.83
N PRO A 45 -17.94 2.60 -15.34
CA PRO A 45 -17.14 1.70 -16.15
C PRO A 45 -17.93 1.30 -17.39
N ILE A 46 -17.32 1.47 -18.56
CA ILE A 46 -17.88 0.98 -19.82
C ILE A 46 -17.69 -0.54 -19.82
N LEU A 47 -18.70 -1.26 -19.33
CA LEU A 47 -18.67 -2.71 -19.30
C LEU A 47 -18.69 -3.25 -20.73
N ALA A 48 -17.67 -4.06 -21.08
CA ALA A 48 -17.73 -4.88 -22.28
C ALA A 48 -18.95 -5.82 -22.19
N ARG A 49 -19.61 -6.03 -23.33
CA ARG A 49 -20.84 -6.83 -23.46
C ARG A 49 -20.64 -8.20 -22.78
N HIS A 50 -21.52 -8.54 -21.83
CA HIS A 50 -21.44 -9.77 -21.04
C HIS A 50 -21.29 -11.01 -21.93
N ARG A 51 -20.16 -11.73 -21.81
CA ARG A 51 -20.04 -13.13 -22.24
C ARG A 51 -20.37 -14.05 -21.07
N ARG A 52 -21.05 -15.17 -21.33
CA ARG A 52 -21.39 -16.17 -20.31
C ARG A 52 -20.11 -16.69 -19.63
N PRO A 53 -20.02 -16.69 -18.29
CA PRO A 53 -18.85 -17.21 -17.60
C PRO A 53 -18.79 -18.75 -17.71
N PRO A 54 -17.61 -19.34 -17.94
CA PRO A 54 -17.41 -20.78 -17.86
C PRO A 54 -17.53 -21.28 -16.40
N LYS A 55 -17.89 -22.56 -16.23
CA LYS A 55 -18.15 -23.21 -14.93
C LYS A 55 -17.01 -23.00 -13.94
N ARG A 56 -17.38 -22.62 -12.71
CA ARG A 56 -16.52 -22.23 -11.59
C ARG A 56 -15.50 -23.29 -11.21
N TYR A 57 -14.23 -22.90 -11.09
CA TYR A 57 -13.27 -23.59 -10.23
C TYR A 57 -13.61 -23.25 -8.77
N GLN A 58 -13.74 -24.26 -7.91
CA GLN A 58 -13.80 -24.08 -6.47
C GLN A 58 -12.40 -23.67 -5.99
N SER A 59 -12.21 -22.40 -5.66
CA SER A 59 -10.99 -21.96 -4.98
C SER A 59 -11.21 -22.12 -3.48
N SER A 60 -10.51 -23.07 -2.87
CA SER A 60 -10.09 -22.97 -1.48
C SER A 60 -9.25 -21.70 -1.35
N SER A 61 -9.65 -20.78 -0.47
CA SER A 61 -8.86 -19.58 -0.23
C SER A 61 -9.10 -19.15 1.20
N ASP A 62 -8.12 -19.38 2.06
CA ASP A 62 -7.92 -18.66 3.31
C ASP A 62 -7.65 -17.18 2.95
N SER A 63 -8.69 -16.45 2.58
CA SER A 63 -8.62 -15.01 2.50
C SER A 63 -8.68 -14.49 3.93
N ALA A 64 -7.64 -13.78 4.35
CA ALA A 64 -7.71 -12.97 5.57
C ALA A 64 -8.95 -12.08 5.46
N GLU A 65 -9.99 -12.40 6.23
CA GLU A 65 -11.22 -11.62 6.26
C GLU A 65 -10.91 -10.33 7.04
N PHE A 66 -10.54 -9.28 6.30
CA PHE A 66 -10.42 -7.95 6.87
C PHE A 66 -11.79 -7.46 7.34
N SER A 67 -11.88 -6.97 8.57
CA SER A 67 -13.15 -6.47 9.12
C SER A 67 -13.60 -5.16 8.47
N SER A 68 -12.66 -4.41 7.88
CA SER A 68 -12.93 -3.18 7.15
C SER A 68 -11.87 -2.89 6.08
N TYR A 69 -12.24 -2.08 5.08
CA TYR A 69 -11.27 -1.54 4.12
C TYR A 69 -10.17 -0.73 4.80
N GLU A 70 -10.48 -0.04 5.90
CA GLU A 70 -9.48 0.72 6.67
C GLU A 70 -8.41 -0.20 7.24
N GLU A 71 -8.80 -1.35 7.81
CA GLU A 71 -7.88 -2.34 8.34
C GLU A 71 -6.98 -2.93 7.26
N PHE A 72 -7.56 -3.25 6.09
CA PHE A 72 -6.80 -3.66 4.92
C PHE A 72 -5.74 -2.62 4.52
N TYR A 73 -6.15 -1.36 4.33
CA TYR A 73 -5.21 -0.30 3.95
C TYR A 73 -4.20 0.02 5.05
N ARG A 74 -4.55 -0.18 6.32
CA ARG A 74 -3.62 -0.03 7.44
C ARG A 74 -2.52 -1.08 7.39
N GLN A 75 -2.88 -2.35 7.19
CA GLN A 75 -1.90 -3.41 7.02
C GLN A 75 -1.00 -3.11 5.81
N GLN A 76 -1.58 -2.79 4.66
CA GLN A 76 -0.81 -2.48 3.44
C GLN A 76 0.12 -1.28 3.62
N TYR A 77 -0.32 -0.24 4.33
CA TYR A 77 0.52 0.93 4.64
C TYR A 77 1.75 0.54 5.47
N MET A 78 1.53 -0.20 6.57
CA MET A 78 2.62 -0.62 7.46
C MET A 78 3.59 -1.59 6.79
N GLU A 79 3.08 -2.55 6.02
CA GLU A 79 3.88 -3.51 5.26
C GLU A 79 4.73 -2.81 4.20
N SER A 80 4.15 -1.88 3.43
CA SER A 80 4.87 -1.13 2.40
C SER A 80 6.04 -0.34 2.98
N LEU A 81 5.82 0.33 4.12
CA LEU A 81 6.91 1.04 4.83
C LEU A 81 7.99 0.08 5.30
N GLY A 82 7.62 -1.09 5.82
CA GLY A 82 8.57 -2.13 6.23
C GLY A 82 9.42 -2.65 5.06
N ILE A 83 8.81 -2.87 3.89
CA ILE A 83 9.52 -3.28 2.67
C ILE A 83 10.55 -2.22 2.27
N VAL A 84 10.17 -0.94 2.28
CA VAL A 84 11.09 0.16 1.92
C VAL A 84 12.26 0.25 2.91
N VAL A 85 12.01 0.14 4.21
CA VAL A 85 13.07 0.12 5.23
C VAL A 85 14.03 -1.05 5.00
N ASN A 86 13.50 -2.26 4.76
CA ASN A 86 14.32 -3.44 4.48
C ASN A 86 15.15 -3.27 3.20
N MET A 87 14.61 -2.63 2.16
CA MET A 87 15.36 -2.36 0.92
C MET A 87 16.50 -1.36 1.12
N LEU A 88 16.36 -0.41 2.06
CA LEU A 88 17.40 0.58 2.35
C LEU A 88 18.51 0.05 3.27
N GLN A 89 18.23 -1.03 4.00
CA GLN A 89 19.18 -1.68 4.91
C GLN A 89 20.06 -2.74 4.23
N ASN A 90 19.62 -3.28 3.08
CA ASN A 90 20.33 -4.30 2.29
C ASN A 90 21.02 -3.67 1.08
#